data_AF-A0A2N2YZ34-F1
#
_entry.id   AF-A0A2N2YZ34-F1
#
_cell.length_a   1.000
_cell.length_b   1.000
_cell.length_c   1.000
_cell.angle_alpha   90.00
_cell.angle_beta   90.00
_cell.angle_gamma   90.00
#
_symmetry.space_group_name_H-M   'P 1'
#
loop_
_entity.id
_entity.type
_entity.pdbx_description
1 polymer ?
#
loop_
_entity_poly.entity_id
_entity_poly.type
_entity_poly.pdbx_seq_one_letter_code
_entity_poly.pdbx_strand_id
1 'polypeptide(L)'
;MKKIIPILIIVFITVISCSKNKEELSPAEQLKIDIALIEGYLVSHNLTAQKTSSGLFYLITEEGTGSEHPTVNDRVKVHYRGYYLESGVVFDQNFDNDYPTPFLLANTIKGWREGIPLFTKGAKGMLFIPSGLAYGPYPESGIEPNAVLIFEIKLLDFFQ
;
A
#
# COMPACT_ATOMS: atom_id res chain seq x y z
N MET A 1 24.31 60.98 -48.73
CA MET A 1 25.14 60.47 -47.61
C MET A 1 24.28 60.39 -46.36
N LYS A 2 24.53 59.38 -45.51
CA LYS A 2 23.89 59.04 -44.20
C LYS A 2 22.83 57.92 -44.23
N LYS A 3 23.39 56.72 -44.44
CA LYS A 3 23.21 55.42 -43.76
C LYS A 3 21.89 55.14 -43.04
N ILE A 4 21.20 54.13 -43.57
CA ILE A 4 20.16 53.30 -42.95
C ILE A 4 20.84 52.33 -41.97
N ILE A 5 20.31 52.18 -40.75
CA ILE A 5 20.50 50.99 -39.90
C ILE A 5 19.14 50.67 -39.25
N PRO A 6 18.55 49.49 -39.50
CA PRO A 6 17.31 49.06 -38.87
C PRO A 6 17.64 48.36 -37.55
N ILE A 7 16.96 48.70 -36.46
CA ILE A 7 16.93 47.85 -35.26
C ILE A 7 15.48 47.44 -35.06
N LEU A 8 15.14 46.35 -35.74
CA LEU A 8 13.98 45.53 -35.45
C LEU A 8 14.25 44.90 -34.08
N ILE A 9 13.75 45.51 -33.00
CA ILE A 9 13.76 44.93 -31.66
C ILE A 9 12.77 43.77 -31.70
N ILE A 10 13.29 42.58 -32.02
CA ILE A 10 12.60 41.31 -31.79
C ILE A 10 12.49 41.17 -30.28
N VAL A 11 11.33 41.55 -29.76
CA VAL A 11 10.87 41.20 -28.42
C VAL A 11 10.68 39.68 -28.43
N PHE A 12 11.77 38.97 -28.17
CA PHE A 12 11.75 37.54 -27.90
C PHE A 12 11.16 37.39 -26.49
N ILE A 13 9.83 37.42 -26.40
CA ILE A 13 9.11 36.90 -25.24
C ILE A 13 9.42 35.42 -25.24
N THR A 14 10.48 35.05 -24.50
CA THR A 14 10.69 33.67 -24.11
C THR A 14 9.44 33.28 -23.33
N VAL A 15 8.55 32.57 -23.99
CA VAL A 15 7.51 31.79 -23.34
C VAL A 15 8.23 30.92 -22.32
N ILE A 16 8.14 31.31 -21.04
CA ILE A 16 8.41 30.41 -19.93
C ILE A 16 7.30 29.36 -20.06
N SER A 17 7.60 28.33 -20.85
CA SER A 17 6.88 27.07 -20.80
C SER A 17 7.12 26.56 -19.38
N CYS A 18 6.21 26.94 -18.48
CA CYS A 18 6.05 26.29 -17.18
C CYS A 18 5.59 24.86 -17.47
N SER A 19 6.55 24.01 -17.85
CA SER A 19 6.47 22.59 -17.62
C SER A 19 6.47 22.44 -16.11
N LYS A 20 5.26 22.48 -15.51
CA LYS A 20 5.05 21.91 -14.18
C LYS A 20 5.39 20.43 -14.32
N ASN A 21 6.67 20.10 -14.23
CA ASN A 21 7.10 18.76 -13.90
C ASN A 21 6.35 18.45 -12.60
N LYS A 22 5.41 17.50 -12.65
CA LYS A 22 4.93 16.86 -11.42
C LYS A 22 6.19 16.25 -10.82
N GLU A 23 6.77 16.91 -9.82
CA GLU A 23 7.82 16.29 -9.03
C GLU A 23 7.20 15.04 -8.40
N GLU A 24 7.58 13.88 -8.94
CA GLU A 24 7.22 12.60 -8.37
C GLU A 24 7.94 12.49 -7.02
N LEU A 25 7.18 12.29 -5.94
CA LEU A 25 7.72 12.17 -4.59
C LEU A 25 8.72 11.02 -4.54
N SER A 26 9.82 11.19 -3.79
CA SER A 26 10.73 10.06 -3.55
C SER A 26 10.02 8.97 -2.75
N PRO A 27 10.44 7.69 -2.84
CA PRO A 27 9.82 6.61 -2.07
C PRO A 27 9.80 6.87 -0.56
N ALA A 28 10.81 7.56 -0.03
CA ALA A 28 10.89 7.91 1.39
C ALA A 28 9.91 9.03 1.78
N GLU A 29 9.63 9.97 0.88
CA GLU A 29 8.63 11.01 1.09
C GLU A 29 7.22 10.44 1.00
N GLN A 30 6.96 9.56 0.01
CA GLN A 30 5.68 8.87 -0.09
C GLN A 30 5.40 8.01 1.15
N LEU A 31 6.40 7.27 1.65
CA LEU A 31 6.23 6.47 2.88
C LEU A 31 5.84 7.33 4.09
N LYS A 32 6.35 8.57 4.21
CA LYS A 32 5.95 9.49 5.30
C LYS A 32 4.49 9.89 5.20
N ILE A 33 4.00 10.14 3.98
CA ILE A 33 2.59 10.47 3.73
C ILE A 33 1.72 9.27 4.10
N ASP A 34 2.07 8.08 3.61
CA ASP A 34 1.33 6.84 3.87
C ASP A 34 1.25 6.55 5.38
N ILE A 35 2.37 6.70 6.10
CA ILE A 35 2.42 6.55 7.56
C ILE A 35 1.48 7.54 8.25
N ALA A 36 1.48 8.81 7.85
CA ALA A 36 0.63 9.82 8.46
C ALA A 36 -0.87 9.53 8.21
N LEU A 37 -1.22 9.03 7.03
CA LEU A 37 -2.59 8.58 6.72
C LEU A 37 -3.00 7.40 7.60
N ILE A 38 -2.14 6.39 7.76
CA ILE A 38 -2.40 5.24 8.63
C ILE A 38 -2.57 5.68 10.08
N GLU A 39 -1.65 6.50 10.61
CA GLU A 39 -1.71 6.98 12.00
C GLU A 39 -2.98 7.81 12.24
N GLY A 40 -3.39 8.66 11.30
CA GLY A 40 -4.66 9.40 11.36
C GLY A 40 -5.89 8.47 11.35
N TYR A 41 -5.87 7.43 10.51
CA TYR A 41 -6.92 6.41 10.49
C TYR A 41 -7.02 5.69 11.84
N LEU A 42 -5.90 5.24 12.39
CA LEU A 42 -5.85 4.54 13.67
C LEU A 42 -6.43 5.40 14.81
N VAL A 43 -6.04 6.68 14.89
CA VAL A 43 -6.56 7.62 15.89
C VAL A 43 -8.07 7.83 15.73
N SER A 44 -8.54 8.11 14.52
CA SER A 44 -9.97 8.36 14.26
C SER A 44 -10.87 7.16 14.54
N HIS A 45 -10.34 5.95 14.47
CA HIS A 45 -11.07 4.70 14.74
C HIS A 45 -10.79 4.11 16.12
N ASN A 46 -10.05 4.81 16.98
CA ASN A 46 -9.62 4.33 18.31
C ASN A 46 -8.89 2.97 18.27
N LEU A 47 -8.08 2.75 17.24
CA LEU A 47 -7.30 1.52 17.07
C LEU A 47 -5.86 1.76 17.54
N THR A 48 -5.27 0.75 18.17
CA THR A 48 -3.85 0.73 18.54
C THR A 48 -3.17 -0.41 17.80
N ALA A 49 -2.35 -0.09 16.80
CA ALA A 49 -1.62 -1.06 15.99
C ALA A 49 -0.12 -1.00 16.29
N GLN A 50 0.58 -2.11 16.09
CA GLN A 50 2.04 -2.15 16.12
C GLN A 50 2.61 -1.80 14.74
N LYS A 51 3.78 -1.17 14.71
CA LYS A 51 4.46 -0.73 13.49
C LYS A 51 5.78 -1.47 13.34
N THR A 52 6.04 -2.00 12.15
CA THR A 52 7.32 -2.65 11.83
C THR A 52 8.33 -1.63 11.30
N SER A 53 9.57 -2.05 11.10
CA SER A 53 10.63 -1.20 10.55
C SER A 53 10.42 -0.80 9.08
N SER A 54 9.62 -1.57 8.33
CA SER A 54 9.27 -1.25 6.94
C SER A 54 8.16 -0.20 6.84
N GLY A 55 7.46 0.09 7.94
CA GLY A 55 6.30 0.98 8.00
C GLY A 55 4.96 0.27 7.87
N LEU A 56 4.93 -1.07 7.75
CA LEU A 56 3.71 -1.85 7.89
C LEU A 56 3.15 -1.67 9.32
N PHE A 57 1.82 -1.49 9.43
CA PHE A 57 1.15 -1.59 10.72
C PHE A 57 0.28 -2.84 10.78
N TYR A 58 0.16 -3.43 11.95
CA TYR A 58 -0.68 -4.59 12.17
C TYR A 58 -1.38 -4.56 13.53
N LEU A 59 -2.55 -5.18 13.58
CA LEU A 59 -3.37 -5.32 14.77
C LEU A 59 -3.96 -6.73 14.80
N ILE A 60 -3.57 -7.56 15.76
CA ILE A 60 -4.24 -8.84 16.02
C ILE A 60 -5.47 -8.57 16.88
N THR A 61 -6.65 -8.92 16.35
CA THR A 61 -7.94 -8.71 17.01
C THR A 61 -8.47 -9.97 17.67
N GLU A 62 -8.09 -11.14 17.16
CA GLU A 62 -8.35 -12.43 17.79
C GLU A 62 -7.08 -13.28 17.68
N GLU A 63 -6.59 -13.76 18.83
CA GLU A 63 -5.44 -14.65 18.86
C GLU A 63 -5.76 -16.00 18.20
N GLY A 64 -4.76 -16.55 17.51
CA GLY A 64 -4.85 -17.88 16.93
C GLY A 64 -4.52 -18.99 17.93
N THR A 65 -4.13 -20.13 17.37
CA THR A 65 -3.78 -21.34 18.11
C THR A 65 -2.36 -21.77 17.75
N GLY A 66 -1.67 -22.37 18.72
CA GLY A 66 -0.28 -22.78 18.56
C GLY A 66 0.70 -21.61 18.56
N SER A 67 1.96 -21.93 18.24
CA SER A 67 3.09 -20.97 18.21
C SER A 67 3.79 -20.94 16.85
N GLU A 68 3.24 -21.67 15.87
CA GLU A 68 3.80 -21.73 14.52
C GLU A 68 3.25 -20.58 13.68
N HIS A 69 4.13 -20.03 12.85
CA HIS A 69 3.85 -18.92 11.96
C HIS A 69 4.22 -19.34 10.52
N PRO A 70 3.45 -18.92 9.50
CA PRO A 70 3.81 -19.17 8.13
C PRO A 70 5.10 -18.42 7.77
N THR A 71 5.89 -19.03 6.90
CA THR A 71 7.04 -18.43 6.24
C THR A 71 6.64 -17.94 4.84
N VAL A 72 7.49 -17.12 4.23
CA VAL A 72 7.27 -16.64 2.85
C VAL A 72 7.15 -17.76 1.80
N ASN A 73 7.67 -18.95 2.10
CA ASN A 73 7.63 -20.10 1.20
C ASN A 73 6.36 -20.93 1.33
N ASP A 74 5.55 -20.69 2.38
CA ASP A 74 4.34 -21.46 2.61
C ASP A 74 3.19 -20.98 1.72
N ARG A 75 2.28 -21.90 1.44
CA ARG A 75 0.94 -21.61 0.96
C ARG A 75 0.06 -21.30 2.16
N VAL A 76 -0.69 -20.21 2.08
CA VAL A 76 -1.60 -19.75 3.13
C VAL A 76 -3.05 -19.80 2.65
N LYS A 77 -3.94 -20.30 3.51
CA LYS A 77 -5.39 -20.18 3.34
C LYS A 77 -5.86 -19.05 4.24
N VAL A 78 -6.40 -18.00 3.63
CA VAL A 78 -6.89 -16.83 4.35
C VAL A 78 -8.31 -16.50 3.91
N HIS A 79 -9.12 -16.06 4.85
CA HIS A 79 -10.22 -15.16 4.51
C HIS A 79 -9.72 -13.73 4.61
N TYR A 80 -10.04 -12.91 3.61
CA TYR A 80 -9.63 -11.52 3.59
C TYR A 80 -10.66 -10.60 2.96
N ARG A 81 -10.51 -9.31 3.30
CA ARG A 81 -11.11 -8.17 2.60
C ARG A 81 -10.09 -7.06 2.52
N GLY A 82 -9.77 -6.68 1.30
CA GLY A 82 -8.89 -5.57 0.95
C GLY A 82 -9.69 -4.35 0.55
N TYR A 83 -9.40 -3.21 1.17
CA TYR A 83 -10.03 -1.93 0.86
C TYR A 83 -9.05 -0.76 0.93
N TYR A 84 -9.39 0.32 0.23
CA TYR A 84 -8.64 1.57 0.29
C TYR A 84 -8.85 2.25 1.64
N LEU A 85 -7.76 2.70 2.27
CA LEU A 85 -7.83 3.38 3.57
C LEU A 85 -8.68 4.65 3.51
N GLU A 86 -8.51 5.46 2.45
CA GLU A 86 -9.15 6.77 2.36
C GLU A 86 -10.64 6.70 2.03
N SER A 87 -11.02 5.85 1.07
CA SER A 87 -12.40 5.76 0.60
C SER A 87 -13.22 4.66 1.28
N GLY A 88 -12.57 3.69 1.93
CA GLY A 88 -13.22 2.49 2.46
C GLY A 88 -13.75 1.54 1.38
N VAL A 89 -13.51 1.84 0.09
CA VAL A 89 -14.01 1.02 -1.03
C VAL A 89 -13.26 -0.32 -1.04
N VAL A 90 -14.02 -1.41 -1.06
CA VAL A 90 -13.49 -2.77 -1.22
C VAL A 90 -13.09 -2.98 -2.66
N PHE A 91 -11.84 -3.39 -2.88
CA PHE A 91 -11.36 -3.74 -4.22
C PHE A 91 -11.27 -5.26 -4.42
N ASP A 92 -11.14 -6.04 -3.34
CA ASP A 92 -11.07 -7.51 -3.40
C ASP A 92 -11.42 -8.16 -2.05
N GLN A 93 -12.08 -9.32 -2.08
CA GLN A 93 -12.43 -10.10 -0.88
C GLN A 93 -12.81 -11.55 -1.24
N ASN A 94 -12.78 -12.46 -0.26
CA ASN A 94 -13.15 -13.86 -0.48
C ASN A 94 -14.04 -14.49 0.62
N PHE A 95 -14.71 -13.68 1.43
CA PHE A 95 -15.55 -14.15 2.54
C PHE A 95 -16.75 -15.02 2.09
N ASP A 96 -17.18 -14.92 0.84
CA ASP A 96 -18.30 -15.70 0.30
C ASP A 96 -17.93 -17.15 -0.06
N ASN A 97 -16.66 -17.54 0.11
CA ASN A 97 -16.17 -18.87 -0.20
C ASN A 97 -15.73 -19.62 1.07
N ASP A 98 -16.44 -20.70 1.39
CA ASP A 98 -16.11 -21.59 2.51
C ASP A 98 -14.73 -22.25 2.36
N TYR A 99 -14.22 -22.35 1.14
CA TYR A 99 -12.94 -22.99 0.80
C TYR A 99 -12.06 -22.05 -0.04
N PRO A 100 -11.38 -21.07 0.59
CA PRO A 100 -10.53 -20.14 -0.14
C PRO A 100 -9.33 -20.86 -0.78
N THR A 101 -9.06 -20.53 -2.04
CA THR A 101 -7.88 -21.00 -2.76
C THR A 101 -6.60 -20.56 -2.02
N PRO A 102 -5.64 -21.47 -1.76
CA PRO A 102 -4.40 -21.09 -1.07
C PRO A 102 -3.50 -20.21 -1.94
N PHE A 103 -2.98 -19.13 -1.35
CA PHE A 103 -1.98 -18.25 -1.96
C PHE A 103 -0.58 -18.75 -1.61
N LEU A 104 0.33 -18.83 -2.58
CA LEU A 104 1.75 -18.95 -2.26
C LEU A 104 2.24 -17.58 -1.78
N LEU A 105 2.67 -17.47 -0.52
CA LEU A 105 2.91 -16.18 0.11
C LEU A 105 4.00 -15.38 -0.64
N ALA A 106 5.02 -16.04 -1.15
CA ALA A 106 6.09 -15.43 -1.96
C ALA A 106 5.58 -14.65 -3.20
N ASN A 107 4.42 -15.00 -3.74
CA ASN A 107 3.83 -14.38 -4.93
C ASN A 107 2.84 -13.25 -4.61
N THR A 108 2.74 -12.85 -3.34
CA THR A 108 1.86 -11.76 -2.89
C THR A 108 2.63 -10.46 -2.69
N ILE A 109 1.90 -9.37 -2.44
CA ILE A 109 2.49 -8.06 -2.13
C ILE A 109 3.42 -8.13 -0.91
N LYS A 110 4.40 -7.23 -0.84
CA LYS A 110 5.42 -7.22 0.23
C LYS A 110 4.79 -7.14 1.61
N GLY A 111 3.72 -6.34 1.77
CA GLY A 111 2.99 -6.21 3.03
C GLY A 111 2.36 -7.51 3.51
N TRP A 112 1.91 -8.40 2.62
CA TRP A 112 1.42 -9.73 3.00
C TRP A 112 2.56 -10.66 3.38
N ARG A 113 3.63 -10.66 2.59
CA ARG A 113 4.85 -11.44 2.86
C ARG A 113 5.48 -11.13 4.21
N GLU A 114 5.34 -9.91 4.68
CA GLU A 114 5.79 -9.46 5.99
C GLU A 114 4.72 -9.66 7.08
N GLY A 115 3.47 -9.30 6.78
CA GLY A 115 2.39 -9.22 7.76
C GLY A 115 1.75 -10.55 8.12
N ILE A 116 1.52 -11.45 7.15
CA ILE A 116 0.88 -12.76 7.43
C ILE A 116 1.74 -13.64 8.37
N PRO A 117 3.08 -13.65 8.27
CA PRO A 117 3.94 -14.32 9.25
C PRO A 117 3.81 -13.81 10.70
N LEU A 118 3.14 -12.68 10.95
CA LEU A 118 2.86 -12.20 12.31
C LEU A 118 1.66 -12.91 12.95
N PHE A 119 0.90 -13.69 12.17
CA PHE A 119 -0.31 -14.38 12.59
C PHE A 119 0.00 -15.86 12.88
N THR A 120 -0.63 -16.41 13.91
CA THR A 120 -0.71 -17.86 14.12
C THR A 120 -1.97 -18.42 13.46
N LYS A 121 -2.03 -19.74 13.29
CA LYS A 121 -3.20 -20.41 12.70
C LYS A 121 -4.47 -20.09 13.49
N GLY A 122 -5.50 -19.59 12.81
CA GLY A 122 -6.78 -19.20 13.37
C GLY A 122 -6.89 -17.73 13.75
N ALA A 123 -5.76 -17.00 13.82
CA ALA A 123 -5.75 -15.60 14.23
C ALA A 123 -6.51 -14.70 13.25
N LYS A 124 -7.12 -13.65 13.79
CA LYS A 124 -7.73 -12.56 13.01
C LYS A 124 -7.07 -11.24 13.34
N GLY A 125 -7.09 -10.33 12.38
CA GLY A 125 -6.45 -9.05 12.53
C GLY A 125 -6.49 -8.21 11.28
N MET A 126 -5.79 -7.10 11.34
CA MET A 126 -5.71 -6.11 10.28
C MET A 126 -4.26 -5.83 9.92
N LEU A 127 -3.99 -5.65 8.64
CA LEU A 127 -2.75 -5.10 8.10
C LEU A 127 -3.05 -3.76 7.45
N PHE A 128 -2.32 -2.71 7.83
CA PHE A 128 -2.38 -1.39 7.18
C PHE A 128 -1.07 -1.21 6.42
N ILE A 129 -1.18 -1.22 5.10
CA ILE A 129 -0.05 -1.42 4.20
C ILE A 129 0.22 -0.12 3.45
N PRO A 130 1.36 0.55 3.72
CA PRO A 130 1.84 1.65 2.90
C PRO A 130 1.93 1.24 1.42
N SER A 131 1.70 2.20 0.53
CA SER A 131 1.59 1.95 -0.90
C SER A 131 2.82 1.26 -1.49
N GLY A 132 4.03 1.61 -1.04
CA GLY A 132 5.28 0.99 -1.46
C GLY A 132 5.47 -0.48 -1.02
N LEU A 133 4.70 -0.93 -0.02
CA LEU A 133 4.60 -2.35 0.38
C LEU A 133 3.42 -3.06 -0.29
N ALA A 134 2.56 -2.31 -0.98
CA ALA A 134 1.45 -2.79 -1.80
C ALA A 134 1.79 -2.68 -3.29
N TYR A 135 1.09 -1.82 -4.04
CA TYR A 135 1.19 -1.72 -5.50
C TYR A 135 1.95 -0.47 -6.00
N GLY A 136 2.39 0.42 -5.11
CA GLY A 136 3.24 1.57 -5.43
C GLY A 136 2.61 2.61 -6.39
N PRO A 137 3.44 3.46 -7.03
CA PRO A 137 2.97 4.54 -7.91
C PRO A 137 2.51 4.07 -9.30
N TYR A 138 2.89 2.86 -9.71
CA TYR A 138 2.60 2.32 -11.04
C TYR A 138 1.99 0.92 -10.93
N PRO A 139 0.74 0.81 -10.44
CA PRO A 139 0.07 -0.47 -10.30
C PRO A 139 -0.21 -1.09 -11.68
N GLU A 140 0.07 -2.38 -11.81
CA GLU A 140 -0.26 -3.17 -13.03
C GLU A 140 -1.75 -3.56 -13.10
N SER A 141 -2.46 -3.45 -11.98
CA SER A 141 -3.88 -3.79 -11.81
C SER A 141 -4.71 -2.54 -11.52
N GLY A 142 -6.04 -2.66 -11.52
CA GLY A 142 -7.00 -1.56 -11.27
C GLY A 142 -6.97 -0.96 -9.86
N ILE A 143 -5.82 -1.00 -9.19
CA ILE A 143 -5.56 -0.34 -7.91
C ILE A 143 -5.10 1.10 -8.16
N GLU A 144 -5.49 2.04 -7.30
CA GLU A 144 -5.06 3.42 -7.40
C GLU A 144 -3.55 3.58 -7.11
N PRO A 145 -2.81 4.42 -7.88
CA PRO A 145 -1.43 4.77 -7.59
C PRO A 145 -1.24 5.30 -6.17
N ASN A 146 -0.18 4.87 -5.50
CA ASN A 146 0.18 5.30 -4.14
C ASN A 146 -0.94 5.08 -3.10
N ALA A 147 -1.86 4.14 -3.36
CA ALA A 147 -2.92 3.82 -2.42
C ALA A 147 -2.40 3.11 -1.16
N VAL A 148 -2.79 3.63 0.00
CA VAL A 148 -2.67 2.90 1.27
C VAL A 148 -3.84 1.93 1.39
N LEU A 149 -3.51 0.66 1.66
CA LEU A 149 -4.51 -0.41 1.70
C LEU A 149 -4.65 -0.98 3.10
N ILE A 150 -5.88 -1.36 3.45
CA ILE A 150 -6.18 -2.10 4.66
C ILE A 150 -6.64 -3.50 4.25
N PHE A 151 -6.09 -4.51 4.91
CA PHE A 151 -6.54 -5.89 4.80
C PHE A 151 -7.01 -6.40 6.15
N GLU A 152 -8.29 -6.75 6.24
CA GLU A 152 -8.79 -7.62 7.29
C GLU A 152 -8.45 -9.07 6.92
N ILE A 153 -7.79 -9.79 7.82
CA ILE A 153 -7.27 -11.15 7.58
C ILE A 153 -7.77 -12.09 8.67
N LYS A 154 -8.19 -13.29 8.28
CA LYS A 154 -8.25 -14.47 9.13
C LYS A 154 -7.37 -15.56 8.52
N LEU A 155 -6.30 -15.94 9.23
CA LEU A 155 -5.43 -17.03 8.80
C LEU A 155 -6.08 -18.37 9.16
N LEU A 156 -6.53 -19.13 8.16
CA LEU A 156 -7.21 -20.42 8.38
C LEU A 156 -6.21 -21.56 8.52
N ASP A 157 -5.19 -21.57 7.67
CA ASP A 157 -4.21 -22.64 7.60
C ASP A 157 -2.97 -22.21 6.80
N PHE A 158 -1.87 -22.95 6.95
CA PHE A 158 -0.68 -22.81 6.11
C PHE A 158 0.09 -24.14 6.00
N PHE A 159 0.78 -24.33 4.88
CA PHE A 159 1.53 -25.55 4.55
C PHE A 159 2.50 -25.28 3.38
N GLN A 160 3.54 -26.11 3.25
CA GLN A 160 4.48 -26.04 2.11
C GLN A 160 3.88 -26.59 0.82
#